data_AF-A0A955Y7F0-F1
#
_entry.id   AF-A0A955Y7F0-F1
#
_cell.length_a   1.000
_cell.length_b   1.000
_cell.length_c   1.000
_cell.angle_alpha   90.00
_cell.angle_beta   90.00
_cell.angle_gamma   90.00
#
_symmetry.space_group_name_H-M   'P 1'
#
loop_
_entity.id
_entity.type
_entity.pdbx_description
1 polymer ?
#
loop_
_entity_poly.entity_id
_entity_poly.type
_entity_poly.pdbx_seq_one_letter_code
_entity_poly.pdbx_strand_id
1 'polypeptide(L)'
;PGVAIAEEDLVAVRMPPRFVPAGAFLTPEHVIGQRPRERVLANDLLRAERLANPESGQGLNAIIPRDMRAISVEIADGAALSGHLQPGNYVDVLVTVEGLADAAGVHAESRTATLIQTVFVLAVNEDAHRARADSGSGQGRPTVTFLVEPEQAEQIAHAERTGELRLSLRSDLDRSIFESHGVNADDVLGRKKEEKRTRGPRRTAPAPVIPVVPDLKQDCIVIVEGERRRVECTPTP
;
A
#
# COMPACT_ATOMS: atom_id res chain seq x y z
N PRO A 1 -2.66 10.03 -27.91
CA PRO A 1 -3.19 8.91 -27.09
C PRO A 1 -4.72 8.91 -27.10
N GLY A 2 -5.37 7.77 -27.30
CA GLY A 2 -6.82 7.61 -27.18
C GLY A 2 -7.69 7.89 -28.43
N VAL A 3 -7.15 8.47 -29.51
CA VAL A 3 -7.86 8.53 -30.81
C VAL A 3 -7.78 7.17 -31.49
N ALA A 4 -8.89 6.71 -32.07
CA ALA A 4 -8.92 5.45 -32.82
C ALA A 4 -8.17 5.63 -34.13
N ILE A 5 -7.33 4.65 -34.47
CA ILE A 5 -6.56 4.66 -35.70
C ILE A 5 -7.52 4.43 -36.86
N ALA A 6 -7.58 5.39 -37.78
CA ALA A 6 -8.33 5.27 -39.02
C ALA A 6 -7.45 4.68 -40.14
N GLU A 7 -8.07 4.22 -41.22
CA GLU A 7 -7.35 3.72 -42.38
C GLU A 7 -6.43 4.79 -42.99
N GLU A 8 -6.84 6.05 -42.94
CA GLU A 8 -6.06 7.22 -43.41
C GLU A 8 -4.80 7.52 -42.59
N ASP A 9 -4.72 7.03 -41.34
CA ASP A 9 -3.53 7.19 -40.49
C ASP A 9 -2.46 6.13 -40.80
N LEU A 10 -2.79 5.13 -41.63
CA LEU A 10 -1.96 3.95 -41.87
C LEU A 10 -1.27 4.00 -43.24
N VAL A 11 0.01 3.68 -43.23
CA VAL A 11 0.80 3.47 -44.44
C VAL A 11 1.44 2.09 -44.38
N ALA A 12 1.11 1.24 -45.36
CA ALA A 12 1.76 -0.06 -45.50
C ALA A 12 3.19 0.11 -46.01
N VAL A 13 4.16 -0.33 -45.22
CA VAL A 13 5.58 -0.27 -45.58
C VAL A 13 6.09 -1.68 -45.87
N ARG A 14 6.76 -1.87 -47.01
CA ARG A 14 7.39 -3.14 -47.35
C ARG A 14 8.72 -3.27 -46.64
N MET A 15 8.86 -4.29 -45.79
CA MET A 15 10.05 -4.51 -44.98
C MET A 15 10.49 -5.99 -45.04
N PRO A 16 11.81 -6.28 -45.10
CA PRO A 16 12.29 -7.66 -44.97
C PRO A 16 11.95 -8.25 -43.58
N PRO A 17 11.61 -9.54 -43.46
CA PRO A 17 11.15 -10.13 -42.20
C PRO A 17 12.11 -9.93 -41.00
N ARG A 18 13.41 -9.91 -41.24
CA ARG A 18 14.45 -9.69 -40.21
C ARG A 18 14.42 -8.30 -39.54
N PHE A 19 13.76 -7.33 -40.16
CA PHE A 19 13.63 -5.97 -39.65
C PHE A 19 12.27 -5.69 -39.03
N VAL A 20 11.30 -6.61 -39.17
CA VAL A 20 9.98 -6.48 -38.56
C VAL A 20 10.12 -6.79 -37.07
N PRO A 21 9.84 -5.83 -36.17
CA PRO A 21 9.88 -6.09 -34.74
C PRO A 21 8.86 -7.15 -34.34
N ALA A 22 9.17 -7.91 -33.29
CA ALA A 22 8.20 -8.85 -32.71
C ALA A 22 6.91 -8.10 -32.30
N GLY A 23 5.76 -8.72 -32.56
CA GLY A 23 4.46 -8.15 -32.23
C GLY A 23 3.99 -6.97 -33.10
N ALA A 24 4.70 -6.66 -34.20
CA ALA A 24 4.23 -5.71 -35.20
C ALA A 24 3.02 -6.25 -35.98
N PHE A 25 2.05 -5.38 -36.27
CA PHE A 25 0.92 -5.76 -37.11
C PHE A 25 1.35 -5.87 -38.58
N LEU A 26 0.97 -6.98 -39.22
CA LEU A 26 1.29 -7.24 -40.62
C LEU A 26 0.22 -6.76 -41.58
N THR A 27 -1.01 -6.56 -41.09
CA THR A 27 -2.13 -6.14 -41.92
C THR A 27 -2.89 -4.97 -41.27
N PRO A 28 -3.36 -3.98 -42.05
CA PRO A 28 -4.04 -2.80 -41.53
C PRO A 28 -5.34 -3.11 -40.79
N GLU A 29 -6.05 -4.17 -41.19
CA GLU A 29 -7.38 -4.51 -40.65
C GLU A 29 -7.33 -4.85 -39.16
N HIS A 30 -6.19 -5.40 -38.70
CA HIS A 30 -6.00 -5.67 -37.28
C HIS A 30 -5.71 -4.42 -36.46
N VAL A 31 -5.42 -3.28 -37.09
CA VAL A 31 -5.02 -2.04 -36.42
C VAL A 31 -6.15 -1.02 -36.43
N ILE A 32 -6.95 -1.00 -37.50
CA ILE A 32 -8.06 -0.06 -37.67
C ILE A 32 -9.03 -0.18 -36.49
N GLY A 33 -9.39 0.96 -35.91
CA GLY A 33 -10.26 1.03 -34.74
C GLY A 33 -9.57 0.80 -33.39
N GLN A 34 -8.34 0.27 -33.36
CA GLN A 34 -7.55 0.21 -32.14
C GLN A 34 -7.06 1.60 -31.74
N ARG A 35 -6.77 1.79 -30.45
CA ARG A 35 -6.35 3.09 -29.89
C ARG A 35 -4.96 2.98 -29.27
N PRO A 36 -4.03 3.89 -29.53
CA PRO A 36 -2.73 3.87 -28.87
C PRO A 36 -2.84 4.19 -27.37
N ARG A 37 -2.11 3.41 -26.55
CA ARG A 37 -1.92 3.66 -25.11
C ARG A 37 -1.00 4.85 -24.83
N GLU A 38 -0.10 5.13 -25.76
CA GLU A 38 0.91 6.19 -25.68
C GLU A 38 0.84 7.11 -26.92
N ARG A 39 1.74 8.08 -27.03
CA ARG A 39 1.87 8.84 -28.28
C ARG A 39 2.55 7.98 -29.33
N VAL A 40 1.95 7.92 -30.51
CA VAL A 40 2.51 7.32 -31.72
C VAL A 40 2.99 8.44 -32.61
N LEU A 41 4.22 8.35 -33.08
CA LEU A 41 4.81 9.33 -33.99
C LEU A 41 4.63 8.89 -35.45
N ALA A 42 4.76 9.82 -36.38
CA ALA A 42 4.78 9.49 -37.80
C ALA A 42 5.92 8.50 -38.10
N ASN A 43 5.62 7.48 -38.91
CA ASN A 43 6.52 6.37 -39.28
C ASN A 43 6.84 5.37 -38.15
N ASP A 44 6.15 5.44 -37.01
CA ASP A 44 6.25 4.40 -35.98
C ASP A 44 5.68 3.07 -36.50
N LEU A 45 6.40 1.98 -36.24
CA LEU A 45 5.86 0.64 -36.43
C LEU A 45 4.88 0.31 -35.29
N LEU A 46 3.64 0.02 -35.66
CA LEU A 46 2.58 -0.30 -34.71
C LEU A 46 2.73 -1.73 -34.19
N ARG A 47 2.75 -1.87 -32.86
CA ARG A 47 2.89 -3.15 -32.16
C ARG A 47 1.72 -3.36 -31.22
N ALA A 48 1.33 -4.61 -31.02
CA ALA A 48 0.19 -4.98 -30.16
C ALA A 48 0.29 -4.42 -28.73
N GLU A 49 1.50 -4.37 -28.16
CA GLU A 49 1.74 -3.84 -26.80
C GLU A 49 1.40 -2.35 -26.67
N ARG A 50 1.56 -1.58 -27.76
CA ARG A 50 1.34 -0.12 -27.80
C ARG A 50 -0.14 0.24 -28.02
N LEU A 51 -0.97 -0.71 -28.42
CA LEU A 51 -2.38 -0.50 -28.73
C LEU A 51 -3.30 -1.11 -27.66
N ALA A 52 -4.35 -0.38 -27.30
CA ALA A 52 -5.42 -0.84 -26.44
C ALA A 52 -6.12 -2.05 -27.07
N ASN A 53 -6.58 -2.99 -26.23
CA ASN A 53 -7.28 -4.16 -26.71
C ASN A 53 -8.56 -3.72 -27.46
N PRO A 54 -8.86 -4.24 -28.67
CA PRO A 54 -10.10 -3.90 -29.39
C PRO A 54 -11.38 -4.21 -28.59
N GLU A 55 -11.35 -5.14 -27.63
CA GLU A 55 -12.47 -5.41 -26.70
C GLU A 55 -12.52 -4.47 -25.50
N SER A 56 -11.47 -3.66 -25.28
CA SER A 56 -11.44 -2.67 -24.21
C SER A 56 -12.31 -1.47 -24.61
N GLY A 57 -13.18 -1.02 -23.70
CA GLY A 57 -14.20 0.00 -23.99
C GLY A 57 -13.67 1.38 -24.37
N GLN A 58 -14.54 2.40 -24.40
CA GLN A 58 -14.14 3.78 -24.71
C GLN A 58 -13.75 4.57 -23.46
N GLY A 59 -12.58 5.24 -23.48
CA GLY A 59 -12.12 6.14 -22.43
C GLY A 59 -11.05 5.53 -21.52
N LEU A 60 -11.01 5.95 -20.24
CA LEU A 60 -10.02 5.48 -19.27
C LEU A 60 -10.11 3.96 -19.00
N ASN A 61 -11.29 3.37 -19.19
CA ASN A 61 -11.51 1.92 -19.14
C ASN A 61 -10.68 1.12 -20.17
N ALA A 62 -10.26 1.73 -21.28
CA ALA A 62 -9.47 1.08 -22.32
C ALA A 62 -8.01 0.84 -21.90
N ILE A 63 -7.51 1.68 -20.99
CA ILE A 63 -6.11 1.69 -20.57
C ILE A 63 -5.88 0.97 -19.24
N ILE A 64 -6.95 0.68 -18.49
CA ILE A 64 -6.87 -0.04 -17.21
C ILE A 64 -6.64 -1.54 -17.50
N PRO A 65 -5.55 -2.15 -17.02
CA PRO A 65 -5.32 -3.59 -17.15
C PRO A 65 -6.39 -4.42 -16.43
N ARG A 66 -6.48 -5.71 -16.77
CA ARG A 66 -7.29 -6.66 -15.99
C ARG A 66 -6.81 -6.66 -14.53
N ASP A 67 -7.75 -6.85 -13.62
CA ASP A 67 -7.54 -6.90 -12.16
C ASP A 67 -7.00 -5.62 -11.51
N MET A 68 -6.93 -4.51 -12.24
CA MET A 68 -6.65 -3.18 -11.69
C MET A 68 -7.88 -2.27 -11.72
N ARG A 69 -7.85 -1.18 -10.95
CA ARG A 69 -8.90 -0.17 -10.87
C ARG A 69 -8.29 1.22 -10.99
N ALA A 70 -9.03 2.11 -11.64
CA ALA A 70 -8.75 3.54 -11.59
C ALA A 70 -9.58 4.18 -10.47
N ILE A 71 -8.93 4.93 -9.59
CA ILE A 71 -9.59 5.71 -8.54
C ILE A 71 -9.14 7.16 -8.62
N SER A 72 -10.08 8.09 -8.58
CA SER A 72 -9.82 9.53 -8.55
C SER A 72 -9.99 10.04 -7.14
N VAL A 73 -9.02 10.82 -6.68
CA VAL A 73 -8.94 11.30 -5.29
C VAL A 73 -8.66 12.80 -5.28
N GLU A 74 -9.33 13.52 -4.40
CA GLU A 74 -9.03 14.93 -4.14
C GLU A 74 -7.88 15.05 -3.14
N ILE A 75 -6.83 15.78 -3.49
CA ILE A 75 -5.67 15.97 -2.61
C ILE A 75 -5.66 17.39 -2.03
N ALA A 76 -4.92 17.59 -0.94
CA ALA A 76 -4.76 18.90 -0.34
C ALA A 76 -4.01 19.88 -1.25
N ASP A 77 -4.37 21.17 -1.19
CA ASP A 77 -3.73 22.21 -1.98
C ASP A 77 -2.22 22.28 -1.65
N GLY A 78 -1.39 22.28 -2.69
CA GLY A 78 0.08 22.21 -2.56
C GLY A 78 0.68 20.79 -2.52
N ALA A 79 -0.12 19.73 -2.35
CA ALA A 79 0.36 18.35 -2.47
C ALA A 79 0.66 17.94 -3.93
N ALA A 80 0.09 18.64 -4.91
CA ALA A 80 0.34 18.47 -6.33
C ALA A 80 1.67 19.07 -6.80
N LEU A 81 2.75 18.98 -6.00
CA LEU A 81 4.15 19.25 -6.36
C LEU A 81 4.36 20.40 -7.39
N SER A 82 3.64 21.52 -7.25
CA SER A 82 3.68 22.67 -8.16
C SER A 82 3.72 22.33 -9.66
N GLY A 83 2.90 21.39 -10.14
CA GLY A 83 2.81 21.03 -11.56
C GLY A 83 3.90 20.08 -12.07
N HIS A 84 4.71 19.50 -11.18
CA HIS A 84 5.69 18.46 -11.55
C HIS A 84 5.07 17.06 -11.63
N LEU A 85 3.85 16.89 -11.10
CA LEU A 85 3.15 15.62 -11.18
C LEU A 85 2.53 15.45 -12.57
N GLN A 86 2.96 14.43 -13.30
CA GLN A 86 2.47 14.11 -14.64
C GLN A 86 1.90 12.69 -14.71
N PRO A 87 0.93 12.44 -15.61
CA PRO A 87 0.54 11.09 -15.97
C PRO A 87 1.76 10.24 -16.35
N GLY A 88 1.86 9.03 -15.79
CA GLY A 88 3.02 8.16 -15.95
C GLY A 88 4.02 8.18 -14.80
N ASN A 89 3.87 9.09 -13.81
CA ASN A 89 4.72 9.11 -12.63
C ASN A 89 4.29 8.06 -11.59
N TYR A 90 5.23 7.73 -10.71
CA TYR A 90 5.00 6.94 -9.51
C TYR A 90 4.99 7.84 -8.27
N VAL A 91 4.02 7.63 -7.39
CA VAL A 91 3.88 8.38 -6.13
C VAL A 91 3.64 7.44 -4.96
N ASP A 92 3.95 7.91 -3.76
CA ASP A 92 3.46 7.34 -2.52
C ASP A 92 2.29 8.18 -2.00
N VAL A 93 1.28 7.50 -1.48
CA VAL A 93 0.09 8.12 -0.89
C VAL A 93 0.30 8.18 0.61
N LEU A 94 0.37 9.40 1.15
CA LEU A 94 0.48 9.67 2.58
C LEU A 94 -0.91 10.04 3.11
N VAL A 95 -1.26 9.51 4.28
CA VAL A 95 -2.47 9.88 5.00
C VAL A 95 -2.10 10.46 6.35
N THR A 96 -2.69 11.62 6.68
CA THR A 96 -2.67 12.19 8.03
C THR A 96 -4.02 11.96 8.66
N VAL A 97 -4.07 11.12 9.70
CA VAL A 97 -5.30 10.87 10.46
C VAL A 97 -5.22 11.65 11.77
N GLU A 98 -6.25 12.44 12.05
CA GLU A 98 -6.39 13.08 13.36
C GLU A 98 -6.74 12.02 14.40
N GLY A 99 -6.10 12.10 15.56
CA GLY A 99 -6.37 11.14 16.61
C GLY A 99 -7.78 11.35 17.18
N LEU A 100 -8.54 10.26 17.29
CA LEU A 100 -9.86 10.26 17.93
C LEU A 100 -9.68 10.51 19.43
N ALA A 101 -10.49 11.40 19.99
CA ALA A 101 -10.53 11.59 21.44
C ALA A 101 -10.97 10.30 22.14
N ASP A 102 -10.23 9.89 23.16
CA ASP A 102 -10.66 8.78 24.00
C ASP A 102 -11.84 9.18 24.89
N ALA A 103 -12.48 8.20 25.55
CA ALA A 103 -13.58 8.45 26.46
C ALA A 103 -13.20 9.33 27.68
N ALA A 104 -11.91 9.57 27.89
CA ALA A 104 -11.37 10.44 28.93
C ALA A 104 -11.11 11.89 28.44
N GLY A 105 -11.43 12.20 27.18
CA GLY A 105 -11.25 13.53 26.60
C GLY A 105 -9.80 13.86 26.24
N VAL A 106 -8.90 12.87 26.22
CA VAL A 106 -7.53 13.04 25.74
C VAL A 106 -7.57 12.91 24.22
N HIS A 107 -7.30 14.03 23.53
CA HIS A 107 -7.11 14.01 22.09
C HIS A 107 -5.92 13.12 21.74
N ALA A 108 -6.16 12.02 21.03
CA ALA A 108 -5.05 11.28 20.44
C ALA A 108 -4.32 12.20 19.44
N GLU A 109 -3.00 12.09 19.41
CA GLU A 109 -2.17 12.88 18.50
C GLU A 109 -2.46 12.50 17.05
N SER A 110 -2.41 13.48 16.15
CA SER A 110 -2.44 13.18 14.72
C SER A 110 -1.22 12.36 14.31
N ARG A 111 -1.42 11.43 13.39
CA ARG A 111 -0.37 10.55 12.87
C ARG A 111 -0.39 10.57 11.35
N THR A 112 0.78 10.76 10.76
CA THR A 112 0.99 10.68 9.31
C THR A 112 1.66 9.37 8.98
N ALA A 113 1.13 8.59 8.04
CA ALA A 113 1.75 7.35 7.58
C ALA A 113 1.63 7.20 6.07
N THR A 114 2.56 6.44 5.48
CA THR A 114 2.44 6.00 4.10
C THR A 114 1.37 4.92 3.99
N LEU A 115 0.30 5.19 3.26
CA LEU A 115 -0.81 4.28 3.04
C LEU A 115 -0.43 3.24 1.97
N ILE A 116 -0.04 3.71 0.79
CA ILE A 116 0.36 2.85 -0.33
C ILE A 116 1.61 3.45 -0.98
N GLN A 117 2.53 2.58 -1.36
CA GLN A 117 3.78 2.95 -2.04
C GLN A 117 3.77 2.55 -3.51
N THR A 118 4.51 3.28 -4.34
CA THR A 118 4.70 2.97 -5.77
C THR A 118 3.42 2.95 -6.60
N VAL A 119 2.51 3.90 -6.34
CA VAL A 119 1.24 4.01 -7.06
C VAL A 119 1.45 4.71 -8.40
N PHE A 120 0.93 4.13 -9.47
CA PHE A 120 1.01 4.70 -10.81
C PHE A 120 -0.08 5.75 -11.05
N VAL A 121 0.30 6.90 -11.61
CA VAL A 121 -0.63 7.99 -11.92
C VAL A 121 -1.14 7.88 -13.36
N LEU A 122 -2.45 7.72 -13.53
CA LEU A 122 -3.12 7.66 -14.83
C LEU A 122 -3.44 9.05 -15.38
N ALA A 123 -3.89 9.96 -14.52
CA ALA A 123 -4.31 11.29 -14.91
C ALA A 123 -4.14 12.28 -13.76
N VAL A 124 -3.91 13.54 -14.11
CA VAL A 124 -3.83 14.67 -13.18
C VAL A 124 -4.75 15.76 -13.72
N ASN A 125 -5.73 16.17 -12.93
CA ASN A 125 -6.71 17.20 -13.29
C ASN A 125 -6.54 18.40 -12.36
N GLU A 126 -5.78 19.39 -12.81
CA GLU A 126 -5.60 20.68 -12.13
C GLU A 126 -6.68 21.69 -12.52
N ASP A 127 -7.41 21.46 -13.61
CA ASP A 127 -8.36 22.43 -14.17
C ASP A 127 -9.65 22.58 -13.34
N ALA A 128 -9.96 21.63 -12.46
CA ALA A 128 -11.01 21.82 -11.45
C ALA A 128 -10.69 23.01 -10.52
N HIS A 129 -9.40 23.30 -10.31
CA HIS A 129 -8.92 24.44 -9.55
C HIS A 129 -9.07 25.77 -10.31
N ARG A 130 -8.89 25.77 -11.63
CA ARG A 130 -8.92 26.98 -12.47
C ARG A 130 -10.33 27.36 -12.93
N ALA A 131 -11.12 26.39 -13.38
CA ALA A 131 -12.47 26.65 -13.91
C ALA A 131 -13.46 27.19 -12.85
N ARG A 132 -13.23 26.92 -11.56
CA ARG A 132 -14.05 27.42 -10.44
C ARG A 132 -13.51 28.71 -9.80
N ALA A 133 -12.24 29.03 -10.04
CA ALA A 133 -11.66 30.31 -9.64
C ALA A 133 -12.24 31.48 -10.46
N ASP A 134 -12.52 31.26 -11.75
CA ASP A 134 -13.12 32.27 -12.64
C ASP A 134 -14.63 32.51 -12.38
N SER A 135 -15.33 31.57 -11.74
CA SER A 135 -16.77 31.69 -11.41
C SER A 135 -17.05 32.22 -9.99
N GLY A 136 -16.02 32.68 -9.26
CA GLY A 136 -16.16 33.18 -7.89
C GLY A 136 -16.59 32.12 -6.86
N SER A 137 -16.59 30.84 -7.25
CA SER A 137 -17.12 29.73 -6.45
C SER A 137 -16.00 28.76 -6.04
N GLY A 138 -15.17 29.18 -5.08
CA GLY A 138 -14.19 28.33 -4.39
C GLY A 138 -13.00 27.87 -5.23
N GLN A 139 -11.81 27.80 -4.59
CA GLN A 139 -10.67 27.13 -5.19
C GLN A 139 -10.98 25.63 -5.24
N GLY A 140 -11.08 25.05 -6.44
CA GLY A 140 -11.26 23.61 -6.58
C GLY A 140 -9.97 22.88 -6.23
N ARG A 141 -10.04 21.80 -5.46
CA ARG A 141 -8.86 21.01 -5.11
C ARG A 141 -8.35 20.23 -6.33
N PRO A 142 -7.04 20.05 -6.49
CA PRO A 142 -6.50 19.21 -7.56
C PRO A 142 -6.95 17.76 -7.36
N THR A 143 -7.30 17.08 -8.46
CA THR A 143 -7.72 15.67 -8.46
C THR A 143 -6.69 14.83 -9.20
N VAL A 144 -6.30 13.70 -8.62
CA VAL A 144 -5.36 12.75 -9.23
C VAL A 144 -6.04 11.40 -9.39
N THR A 145 -5.86 10.77 -10.54
CA THR A 145 -6.37 9.42 -10.82
C THR A 145 -5.23 8.41 -10.79
N PHE A 146 -5.36 7.41 -9.92
CA PHE A 146 -4.38 6.36 -9.71
C PHE A 146 -4.80 5.05 -10.37
N LEU A 147 -3.81 4.25 -10.77
CA LEU A 147 -3.98 2.84 -11.11
C LEU A 147 -3.57 1.99 -9.91
N VAL A 148 -4.52 1.24 -9.35
CA VAL A 148 -4.34 0.49 -8.10
C VAL A 148 -5.00 -0.89 -8.16
N GLU A 149 -4.63 -1.76 -7.24
CA GLU A 149 -5.35 -3.00 -6.99
C GLU A 149 -6.72 -2.74 -6.32
N PRO A 150 -7.69 -3.66 -6.41
CA PRO A 150 -9.02 -3.47 -5.83
C PRO A 150 -8.98 -3.20 -4.32
N GLU A 151 -8.12 -3.91 -3.58
CA GLU A 151 -7.96 -3.72 -2.13
C GLU A 151 -7.38 -2.34 -1.80
N GLN A 152 -6.39 -1.90 -2.57
CA GLN A 152 -5.79 -0.57 -2.43
C GLN A 152 -6.82 0.54 -2.72
N ALA A 153 -7.74 0.34 -3.68
CA ALA A 153 -8.81 1.29 -3.95
C ALA A 153 -9.73 1.48 -2.74
N GLU A 154 -10.06 0.40 -2.03
CA GLU A 154 -10.86 0.46 -0.80
C GLU A 154 -10.13 1.21 0.33
N GLN A 155 -8.82 0.93 0.49
CA GLN A 155 -7.97 1.62 1.48
C GLN A 155 -7.91 3.12 1.22
N ILE A 156 -7.71 3.53 -0.04
CA ILE A 156 -7.69 4.95 -0.44
C ILE A 156 -9.05 5.61 -0.17
N ALA A 157 -10.15 4.98 -0.61
CA ALA A 157 -11.50 5.51 -0.41
C ALA A 157 -11.87 5.61 1.08
N HIS A 158 -11.35 4.74 1.93
CA HIS A 158 -11.51 4.86 3.37
C HIS A 158 -10.64 5.99 3.93
N ALA A 159 -9.37 6.06 3.55
CA ALA A 159 -8.43 7.07 4.01
C ALA A 159 -8.86 8.50 3.66
N GLU A 160 -9.45 8.71 2.48
CA GLU A 160 -10.00 10.01 2.05
C GLU A 160 -11.11 10.52 2.98
N ARG A 161 -11.87 9.62 3.61
CA ARG A 161 -12.91 9.99 4.58
C ARG A 161 -12.37 10.19 6.00
N THR A 162 -11.31 9.47 6.34
CA THR A 162 -10.78 9.39 7.71
C THR A 162 -9.70 10.44 7.99
N GLY A 163 -9.06 10.97 6.94
CA GLY A 163 -7.96 11.92 7.11
C GLY A 163 -7.63 12.73 5.86
N GLU A 164 -6.52 13.44 5.91
CA GLU A 164 -6.03 14.27 4.81
C GLU A 164 -4.98 13.52 3.99
N LEU A 165 -5.18 13.44 2.67
CA LEU A 165 -4.27 12.79 1.74
C LEU A 165 -3.26 13.77 1.14
N ARG A 166 -1.99 13.36 1.14
CA ARG A 166 -0.86 14.04 0.48
C ARG A 166 -0.10 13.06 -0.40
N LEU A 167 0.57 13.56 -1.42
CA LEU A 167 1.36 12.74 -2.34
C LEU A 167 2.85 13.04 -2.18
N SER A 168 3.66 12.00 -2.25
CA SER A 168 5.12 12.09 -2.36
C SER A 168 5.56 11.56 -3.71
N LEU A 169 6.24 12.38 -4.51
CA LEU A 169 6.75 11.95 -5.83
C LEU A 169 7.95 11.03 -5.66
N ARG A 170 7.95 9.92 -6.37
CA ARG A 170 9.12 9.04 -6.45
C ARG A 170 10.01 9.42 -7.63
N SER A 171 11.30 9.09 -7.52
CA SER A 171 12.15 9.00 -8.69
C SER A 171 11.61 7.91 -9.63
N ASP A 172 11.69 8.15 -10.93
CA ASP A 172 11.46 7.16 -11.98
C ASP A 172 12.26 5.85 -11.83
N LEU A 173 13.46 5.94 -11.25
CA LEU A 173 14.34 4.80 -10.98
C LEU A 173 14.06 4.09 -9.64
N ASP A 174 13.24 4.66 -8.77
CA ASP A 174 12.99 4.10 -7.43
C ASP A 174 11.68 3.33 -7.36
N ARG A 175 11.80 2.01 -7.21
CA ARG A 175 10.68 1.08 -7.01
C ARG A 175 10.81 0.30 -5.70
N SER A 176 11.68 0.76 -4.79
CA SER A 176 11.88 0.10 -3.51
C SER A 176 10.64 0.24 -2.62
N ILE A 177 10.40 -0.72 -1.74
CA ILE A 177 9.34 -0.60 -0.72
C ILE A 177 10.06 -0.52 0.62
N PHE A 178 9.65 0.42 1.47
CA PHE A 178 10.20 0.59 2.81
C PHE A 178 9.11 0.44 3.87
N GLU A 179 9.47 -0.07 5.04
CA GLU A 179 8.55 -0.10 6.17
C GLU A 179 8.43 1.31 6.76
N SER A 180 7.20 1.82 6.82
CA SER A 180 6.89 3.10 7.45
C SER A 180 6.00 2.84 8.66
N HIS A 181 6.49 3.21 9.84
CA HIS A 181 5.65 3.23 11.05
C HIS A 181 4.85 4.53 11.19
N GLY A 182 5.00 5.48 10.26
CA GLY A 182 4.40 6.80 10.40
C GLY A 182 5.02 7.63 11.51
N VAL A 183 4.62 8.90 11.57
CA VAL A 183 5.22 9.95 12.39
C VAL A 183 4.10 10.75 13.04
N ASN A 184 4.23 11.07 14.32
CA ASN A 184 3.32 11.98 15.04
C ASN A 184 3.99 13.34 15.33
N ALA A 185 3.25 14.26 15.95
CA ALA A 185 3.77 15.57 16.30
C ALA A 185 4.97 15.52 17.27
N ASP A 186 4.99 14.56 18.19
CA ASP A 186 6.09 14.40 19.14
C ASP A 186 7.39 13.97 18.46
N ASP A 187 7.32 13.04 17.50
CA ASP A 187 8.45 12.58 16.68
C ASP A 187 9.04 13.73 15.87
N VAL A 188 8.19 14.59 15.28
CA VAL A 188 8.63 15.78 14.53
C VAL A 188 9.31 16.80 15.43
N LEU A 189 8.76 17.02 16.63
CA LEU A 189 9.31 17.99 17.60
C LEU A 189 10.49 17.44 18.41
N GLY A 190 10.92 16.20 18.16
CA GLY A 190 12.01 15.54 18.88
C GLY A 190 11.69 15.25 20.35
N ARG A 191 10.40 15.25 20.73
CA ARG A 191 9.93 14.88 22.05
C ARG A 191 9.93 13.37 22.12
N LYS A 192 11.03 12.78 22.59
CA LYS A 192 11.07 11.35 22.88
C LYS A 192 9.96 11.01 23.87
N LYS A 193 8.90 10.35 23.40
CA LYS A 193 7.98 9.65 24.27
C LYS A 193 8.83 8.62 24.99
N GLU A 194 9.04 8.83 26.28
CA GLU A 194 9.72 7.88 27.14
C GLU A 194 9.00 6.55 26.91
N GLU A 195 9.69 5.61 26.23
CA GLU A 195 9.16 4.26 26.07
C GLU A 195 8.77 3.85 27.47
N LYS A 196 7.46 3.70 27.70
CA LYS A 196 6.98 2.95 28.84
C LYS A 196 7.63 1.60 28.62
N ARG A 197 8.79 1.38 29.25
CA ARG A 197 9.38 0.08 29.46
C ARG A 197 8.20 -0.71 29.97
N THR A 198 7.62 -1.52 29.10
CA THR A 198 6.68 -2.55 29.50
C THR A 198 7.42 -3.22 30.62
N ARG A 199 6.95 -3.01 31.85
CA ARG A 199 7.47 -3.73 33.00
C ARG A 199 7.32 -5.16 32.55
N GLY A 200 8.44 -5.80 32.21
CA GLY A 200 8.47 -7.20 31.86
C GLY A 200 7.68 -7.93 32.95
N PRO A 201 6.97 -9.01 32.61
CA PRO A 201 6.09 -9.70 33.54
C PRO A 201 6.82 -9.79 34.87
N ARG A 202 6.23 -9.18 35.90
CA ARG A 202 6.79 -9.13 37.26
C ARG A 202 7.24 -10.56 37.53
N ARG A 203 8.57 -10.80 37.61
CA ARG A 203 9.09 -12.11 38.00
C ARG A 203 8.36 -12.43 39.29
N THR A 204 7.36 -13.30 39.22
CA THR A 204 6.85 -13.96 40.40
C THR A 204 8.09 -14.59 41.00
N ALA A 205 8.36 -14.28 42.26
CA ALA A 205 9.38 -14.99 42.99
C ALA A 205 9.16 -16.48 42.72
N PRO A 206 10.21 -17.26 42.38
CA PRO A 206 10.02 -18.69 42.18
C PRO A 206 9.32 -19.22 43.41
N ALA A 207 8.17 -19.87 43.21
CA ALA A 207 7.46 -20.55 44.28
C ALA A 207 8.50 -21.45 44.99
N PRO A 208 8.48 -21.54 46.33
CA PRO A 208 9.41 -22.41 47.02
C PRO A 208 9.24 -23.81 46.43
N VAL A 209 10.31 -24.31 45.82
CA VAL A 209 10.38 -25.65 45.28
C VAL A 209 10.20 -26.57 46.48
N ILE A 210 9.00 -27.14 46.61
CA ILE A 210 8.79 -28.26 47.53
C ILE A 210 9.64 -29.39 46.94
N PRO A 211 10.67 -29.89 47.65
CA PRO A 211 11.45 -31.01 47.14
C PRO A 211 10.51 -32.21 47.01
N VAL A 212 10.38 -32.69 45.77
CA VAL A 212 9.67 -33.92 45.44
C VAL A 212 10.39 -35.07 46.15
N VAL A 213 9.71 -35.71 47.09
CA VAL A 213 10.20 -36.92 47.75
C VAL A 213 10.04 -38.06 46.74
N PRO A 214 11.12 -38.78 46.36
CA PRO A 214 11.00 -39.90 45.43
C PRO A 214 10.24 -41.05 46.09
N ASP A 215 9.23 -41.54 45.37
CA ASP A 215 8.32 -42.63 45.72
C ASP A 215 9.10 -43.93 45.99
N LEU A 216 9.29 -44.25 47.28
CA LEU A 216 9.86 -45.52 47.74
C LEU A 216 8.72 -46.39 48.28
N LYS A 217 8.24 -47.30 47.44
CA LYS A 217 7.47 -48.47 47.86
C LYS A 217 8.36 -49.37 48.72
N GLN A 218 8.39 -49.12 50.02
CA GLN A 218 8.94 -50.01 51.03
C GLN A 218 7.95 -50.05 52.20
N ASP A 219 7.42 -51.23 52.51
CA ASP A 219 6.57 -51.44 53.68
C ASP A 219 7.44 -51.44 54.94
N CYS A 220 7.58 -50.27 55.56
CA CYS A 220 8.32 -50.12 56.82
C CYS A 220 7.38 -50.31 58.02
N ILE A 221 7.77 -51.16 58.98
CA ILE A 221 7.02 -51.36 60.22
C ILE A 221 7.66 -50.52 61.33
N VAL A 222 6.86 -49.71 62.02
CA VAL A 222 7.34 -48.89 63.15
C VAL A 222 7.21 -49.71 64.43
N ILE A 223 8.33 -50.05 65.06
CA ILE A 223 8.34 -50.72 66.37
C ILE A 223 8.50 -49.65 67.45
N VAL A 224 7.54 -49.59 68.37
CA VAL A 224 7.53 -48.62 69.48
C VAL A 224 7.84 -49.37 70.77
N GLU A 225 9.03 -49.16 71.33
CA GLU A 225 9.38 -49.62 72.68
C GLU A 225 9.56 -48.40 73.59
N GLY A 226 8.57 -48.16 74.44
CA GLY A 226 8.53 -47.00 75.34
C GLY A 226 8.47 -45.68 74.58
N GLU A 227 9.26 -44.68 75.00
CA GLU A 227 9.25 -43.34 74.39
C GLU A 227 10.17 -43.19 73.17
N ARG A 228 10.86 -44.26 72.73
CA ARG A 228 11.70 -44.22 71.52
C ARG A 228 11.06 -45.00 70.40
N ARG A 229 10.92 -44.36 69.23
CA ARG A 229 10.43 -44.99 68.00
C ARG A 229 11.61 -45.33 67.10
N ARG A 230 11.69 -46.58 66.64
CA ARG A 230 12.67 -47.01 65.63
C ARG A 230 11.95 -47.58 64.43
N VAL A 231 12.43 -47.23 63.24
CA VAL A 231 11.86 -47.68 61.97
C VAL A 231 12.87 -48.63 61.34
N GLU A 232 12.46 -49.86 61.09
CA GLU A 232 13.24 -50.81 60.30
C GLU A 232 12.47 -51.11 59.00
N CYS A 233 13.17 -50.95 57.89
CA CYS A 233 12.67 -51.25 56.55
C CYS A 233 13.53 -52.39 56.00
N THR A 234 12.97 -53.58 55.87
CA THR A 234 13.64 -54.69 55.18
C THR A 234 13.25 -54.68 53.70
N PRO A 235 14.21 -54.77 52.76
CA PRO A 235 13.88 -54.95 51.36
C PRO A 235 13.29 -56.35 51.15
N THR A 236 12.05 -56.44 50.65
CA THR A 236 11.45 -57.68 50.13
C THR A 236 12.30 -58.16 48.94
N PRO A 237 12.60 -59.47 48.81
CA PRO A 237 13.54 -59.99 47.81
C PRO A 237 13.09 -59.76 46.37
#